data_AF-A0A6C1NPS9-F1
#
_entry.id   AF-A0A6C1NPS9-F1
#
_cell.length_a   1.000
_cell.length_b   1.000
_cell.length_c   1.000
_cell.angle_alpha   90.00
_cell.angle_beta   90.00
_cell.angle_gamma   90.00
#
_symmetry.space_group_name_H-M   'P 1'
#
loop_
_entity.id
_entity.type
_entity.pdbx_description
1 polymer ?
#
loop_
_entity_poly.entity_id
_entity_poly.type
_entity_poly.pdbx_seq_one_letter_code
_entity_poly.pdbx_strand_id
1 'polypeptide(L)'
;MTRRTTMNRTEACGDMLALASLHPSGALRPEDARRVEGHVEVCPECRDALALMERVHQARPAPPMGLRDEIVAALVAESEVRRTPLARRGWSALLAAAAVLALALSTGLLFQAADPFTGGWDDLASGDPFHEPADDWYVAGVPLLDGVSEETLLALMTDFE
;
A
#
# COMPACT_ATOMS: atom_id res chain seq x y z
N MET A 1 -7.26 -13.53 -34.95
CA MET A 1 -6.69 -12.17 -35.06
C MET A 1 -6.21 -11.74 -33.69
N THR A 2 -4.93 -11.94 -33.39
CA THR A 2 -4.31 -11.54 -32.11
C THR A 2 -4.07 -10.04 -32.13
N ARG A 3 -4.74 -9.29 -31.24
CA ARG A 3 -4.42 -7.88 -30.97
C ARG A 3 -2.97 -7.83 -30.48
N ARG A 4 -2.07 -7.40 -31.34
CA ARG A 4 -0.72 -7.00 -30.96
C ARG A 4 -0.84 -5.59 -30.39
N THR A 5 -1.08 -5.48 -29.09
CA THR A 5 -1.05 -4.21 -28.37
C THR A 5 0.34 -3.62 -28.56
N THR A 6 0.45 -2.54 -29.33
CA THR A 6 1.70 -1.78 -29.47
C THR A 6 1.92 -1.04 -28.15
N MET A 7 2.63 -1.67 -27.21
CA MET A 7 3.11 -1.00 -26.00
C MET A 7 3.98 0.19 -26.41
N ASN A 8 3.78 1.32 -25.74
CA ASN A 8 4.62 2.49 -25.93
C ASN A 8 6.04 2.19 -25.42
N ARG A 9 7.05 2.87 -25.96
CA ARG A 9 8.46 2.68 -25.56
C ARG A 9 8.66 2.89 -24.06
N THR A 10 7.95 3.83 -23.45
CA THR A 10 8.00 4.13 -22.02
C THR A 10 7.45 3.00 -21.16
N GLU A 11 6.31 2.41 -21.54
CA GLU A 11 5.71 1.26 -20.85
C GLU A 11 6.63 0.04 -20.96
N ALA A 12 7.18 -0.21 -22.15
CA ALA A 12 8.14 -1.28 -22.35
C ALA A 12 9.41 -1.09 -21.50
N CYS A 13 9.93 0.12 -21.36
CA CYS A 13 11.06 0.38 -20.46
C CYS A 13 10.69 0.13 -19.00
N GLY A 14 9.51 0.59 -18.56
CA GLY A 14 9.02 0.40 -17.19
C GLY A 14 8.90 -1.08 -16.79
N ASP A 15 8.28 -1.89 -17.65
CA ASP A 15 8.14 -3.33 -17.42
C ASP A 15 9.50 -4.03 -17.36
N MET A 16 10.43 -3.64 -18.24
CA MET A 16 11.76 -4.23 -18.29
C MET A 16 12.62 -3.80 -17.10
N LEU A 17 12.48 -2.57 -16.61
CA LEU A 17 13.11 -2.08 -15.39
C LEU A 17 12.60 -2.83 -14.14
N ALA A 18 11.28 -3.08 -14.09
CA ALA A 18 10.69 -3.86 -13.00
C ALA A 18 11.27 -5.28 -12.96
N LEU A 19 11.38 -5.94 -14.13
CA LEU A 19 12.03 -7.25 -14.24
C LEU A 19 13.53 -7.18 -13.92
N ALA A 20 14.24 -6.18 -14.44
CA ALA A 20 15.68 -5.99 -14.23
C ALA A 20 16.05 -5.79 -12.76
N SER A 21 15.15 -5.23 -11.94
CA SER A 21 15.37 -5.07 -10.49
C SER A 21 15.62 -6.38 -9.74
N LEU A 22 15.14 -7.51 -10.29
CA LEU A 22 15.34 -8.85 -9.74
C LEU A 22 16.70 -9.46 -10.15
N HIS A 23 17.42 -8.83 -11.08
CA HIS A 23 18.63 -9.38 -11.68
C HIS A 23 19.78 -9.47 -10.70
N PRO A 24 20.07 -8.41 -9.91
CA PRO A 24 21.15 -8.48 -8.95
C PRO A 24 20.90 -9.49 -7.83
N SER A 25 19.63 -9.80 -7.49
CA SER A 25 19.30 -10.81 -6.48
C SER A 25 19.34 -12.25 -7.01
N GLY A 26 19.62 -12.47 -8.30
CA GLY A 26 19.61 -13.79 -8.93
C GLY A 26 18.22 -14.43 -8.98
N ALA A 27 17.15 -13.63 -8.83
CA ALA A 27 15.78 -14.12 -8.74
C ALA A 27 15.03 -14.15 -10.08
N LEU A 28 15.70 -13.85 -11.21
CA LEU A 28 15.07 -13.97 -12.53
C LEU A 28 15.02 -15.41 -13.01
N ARG A 29 13.90 -15.72 -13.68
CA ARG A 29 13.81 -16.90 -14.54
C ARG A 29 14.70 -16.72 -15.78
N PRO A 30 15.28 -17.79 -16.35
CA PRO A 30 16.15 -17.71 -17.52
C PRO A 30 15.48 -17.06 -18.75
N GLU A 31 14.17 -17.18 -18.88
CA GLU A 31 13.40 -16.53 -19.95
C GLU A 31 13.34 -15.01 -19.76
N ASP A 32 13.13 -14.55 -18.53
CA ASP A 32 13.05 -13.12 -18.22
C ASP A 32 14.44 -12.47 -18.30
N ALA A 33 15.50 -13.18 -17.90
CA ALA A 33 16.87 -12.70 -18.02
C ALA A 33 17.22 -12.39 -19.48
N ARG A 34 16.94 -13.32 -20.40
CA ARG A 34 17.15 -13.11 -21.84
C ARG A 34 16.33 -11.95 -22.40
N ARG A 35 15.12 -11.72 -21.89
CA ARG A 35 14.31 -10.56 -22.29
C ARG A 35 14.99 -9.27 -21.85
N VAL A 36 15.41 -9.18 -20.59
CA VAL A 36 16.09 -7.99 -20.04
C VAL A 36 17.36 -7.70 -20.82
N GLU A 37 18.21 -8.71 -21.04
CA GLU A 37 19.43 -8.63 -21.85
C GLU A 37 19.15 -8.08 -23.25
N GLY A 38 18.18 -8.67 -23.97
CA GLY A 38 17.83 -8.20 -25.31
C GLY A 38 17.28 -6.77 -25.35
N HIS A 39 16.66 -6.27 -24.28
CA HIS A 39 16.21 -4.88 -24.20
C HIS A 39 17.36 -3.91 -23.92
N VAL A 40 18.25 -4.21 -22.97
CA VAL A 40 19.37 -3.32 -22.60
C VAL A 40 20.46 -3.24 -23.67
N GLU A 41 20.53 -4.22 -24.57
CA GLU A 41 21.34 -4.14 -25.78
C GLU A 41 20.90 -2.97 -26.68
N VAL A 42 19.61 -2.68 -26.73
CA VAL A 42 19.02 -1.69 -27.65
C VAL A 42 18.66 -0.37 -26.96
N CYS A 43 18.42 -0.39 -25.65
CA CYS A 43 18.00 0.78 -24.86
C CYS A 43 19.11 1.26 -23.90
N PRO A 44 19.76 2.41 -24.16
CA PRO A 44 20.85 2.90 -23.31
C PRO A 44 20.37 3.32 -21.91
N GLU A 45 19.17 3.90 -21.79
CA GLU A 45 18.61 4.30 -20.49
C GLU A 45 18.43 3.10 -19.54
N CYS A 46 17.89 2.00 -20.07
CA CYS A 46 17.73 0.77 -19.28
C CYS A 46 19.07 0.11 -18.94
N ARG A 47 20.08 0.25 -19.80
CA ARG A 47 21.44 -0.24 -19.54
C ARG A 47 22.08 0.51 -18.37
N ASP A 48 21.99 1.84 -18.37
CA ASP A 48 22.55 2.67 -17.31
C ASP A 48 21.84 2.42 -15.97
N ALA A 49 20.52 2.26 -16.01
CA ALA A 49 19.72 1.90 -14.85
C ALA A 49 20.10 0.52 -14.28
N LEU A 50 20.28 -0.50 -15.13
CA LEU A 50 20.74 -1.83 -14.69
C LEU A 50 22.12 -1.75 -14.03
N ALA A 51 23.07 -1.02 -14.63
CA ALA A 51 24.40 -0.81 -14.05
C ALA A 51 24.36 -0.06 -12.71
N LEU A 52 23.39 0.85 -12.50
CA LEU A 52 23.16 1.45 -11.19
C LEU A 52 22.63 0.42 -10.18
N MET A 53 21.64 -0.39 -10.56
CA MET A 53 21.06 -1.43 -9.69
C MET A 53 22.11 -2.45 -9.24
N GLU A 54 23.00 -2.86 -10.15
CA GLU A 54 24.11 -3.77 -9.84
C GLU A 54 25.09 -3.15 -8.83
N ARG A 55 25.49 -1.88 -9.02
CA ARG A 55 26.35 -1.17 -8.06
C ARG A 55 25.71 -1.06 -6.69
N VAL A 56 24.42 -0.71 -6.63
CA VAL A 56 23.67 -0.62 -5.37
C VAL A 56 23.59 -1.99 -4.69
N HIS A 57 23.39 -3.06 -5.45
CA HIS A 57 23.34 -4.41 -4.90
C HIS A 57 24.71 -4.85 -4.34
N GLN A 58 25.80 -4.60 -5.07
CA GLN A 58 27.16 -4.92 -4.64
C GLN A 58 27.60 -4.11 -3.42
N ALA A 59 27.08 -2.90 -3.24
CA ALA A 59 27.37 -2.07 -2.07
C ALA A 59 26.66 -2.55 -0.78
N ARG A 60 25.75 -3.54 -0.88
CA ARG A 60 25.04 -4.04 0.30
C ARG A 60 26.02 -4.75 1.24
N PRO A 61 25.96 -4.48 2.56
CA PRO A 61 26.73 -5.25 3.52
C PRO A 61 26.30 -6.71 3.49
N ALA A 62 27.25 -7.61 3.75
CA ALA A 62 26.93 -9.02 3.89
C ALA A 62 25.95 -9.21 5.06
N PRO A 63 24.92 -10.07 4.91
CA PRO A 63 24.02 -10.37 6.01
C PRO A 63 24.79 -11.05 7.15
N PRO A 64 24.44 -10.80 8.42
CA PRO A 64 25.05 -11.46 9.55
C PRO A 64 24.85 -12.99 9.49
N MET A 65 25.83 -13.73 10.00
CA MET A 65 25.77 -15.19 10.07
C MET A 65 24.55 -15.64 10.89
N GLY A 66 23.82 -16.64 10.40
CA GLY A 66 22.64 -17.19 11.08
C GLY A 66 21.33 -16.44 10.84
N LEU A 67 21.35 -15.25 10.22
CA LEU A 67 20.12 -14.44 10.02
C LEU A 67 19.03 -15.19 9.23
N ARG A 68 19.43 -15.97 8.22
CA ARG A 68 18.48 -16.80 7.46
C ARG A 68 17.76 -17.78 8.38
N ASP A 69 18.50 -18.47 9.25
CA ASP A 69 17.96 -19.50 10.13
C ASP A 69 17.07 -18.87 11.20
N GLU A 70 17.45 -17.71 11.74
CA GLU A 70 16.63 -16.93 12.66
C GLU A 70 15.30 -16.49 12.05
N ILE A 71 15.31 -15.96 10.82
CA ILE A 71 14.10 -15.56 10.10
C ILE A 71 13.20 -16.77 9.85
N VAL A 72 13.77 -17.89 9.38
CA VAL A 72 13.01 -19.12 9.13
C VAL A 72 12.40 -19.65 10.42
N ALA A 73 13.16 -19.68 11.52
CA ALA A 73 12.66 -20.10 12.83
C ALA A 73 11.51 -19.19 13.31
N ALA A 74 11.64 -17.87 13.16
CA ALA A 74 10.60 -16.92 13.53
C ALA A 74 9.31 -17.13 12.71
N LEU A 75 9.41 -17.35 11.40
CA LEU A 75 8.26 -17.62 10.53
C LEU A 75 7.55 -18.92 10.89
N VAL A 76 8.31 -19.99 11.21
CA VAL A 76 7.73 -21.26 11.67
C VAL A 76 6.99 -21.06 12.98
N ALA A 77 7.60 -20.40 13.96
CA ALA A 77 6.97 -20.11 15.24
C ALA A 77 5.68 -19.30 15.10
N GLU A 78 5.65 -18.26 14.25
CA GLU A 78 4.43 -17.48 14.01
C GLU A 78 3.33 -18.34 13.36
N SER A 79 3.71 -19.22 12.43
CA SER A 79 2.76 -20.11 11.75
C SER A 79 2.10 -21.11 12.72
N GLU A 80 2.83 -21.53 13.76
CA GLU A 80 2.32 -22.41 14.80
C GLU A 80 1.38 -21.68 15.76
N VAL A 81 1.69 -20.44 16.14
CA VAL A 81 0.84 -19.61 17.01
C VAL A 81 -0.49 -19.26 16.34
N ARG A 82 -0.52 -19.03 15.02
CA ARG A 82 -1.76 -18.75 14.27
C ARG A 82 -2.68 -19.96 14.10
N ARG A 83 -2.23 -21.18 14.41
CA ARG A 83 -3.12 -22.34 14.45
C ARG A 83 -3.94 -22.29 15.74
N THR A 84 -5.00 -21.47 15.75
CA THR A 84 -6.00 -21.54 16.81
C THR A 84 -6.52 -22.98 16.90
N PRO A 85 -6.55 -23.60 18.09
CA PRO A 85 -7.06 -24.96 18.21
C PRO A 85 -8.51 -25.00 17.71
N LEU A 86 -8.79 -25.89 16.74
CA LEU A 86 -10.14 -26.06 16.16
C LEU A 86 -11.23 -26.24 17.22
N ALA A 87 -10.86 -26.71 18.42
CA ALA A 87 -11.73 -26.86 19.57
C ALA A 87 -12.41 -25.55 20.03
N ARG A 88 -11.78 -24.37 19.87
CA ARG A 88 -12.40 -23.08 20.23
C ARG A 88 -13.35 -22.54 19.15
N ARG A 89 -13.26 -23.06 17.92
CA ARG A 89 -14.01 -22.58 16.75
C ARG A 89 -15.52 -22.91 16.83
N GLY A 90 -15.89 -23.99 17.52
CA GLY A 90 -17.29 -24.40 17.67
C GLY A 90 -18.12 -23.41 18.50
N TRP A 91 -17.56 -22.88 19.58
CA TRP A 91 -18.26 -21.94 20.47
C TRP A 91 -18.16 -20.50 19.94
N SER A 92 -17.03 -20.15 19.30
CA SER A 92 -16.86 -18.83 18.68
C SER A 92 -17.76 -18.64 17.46
N ALA A 93 -18.09 -19.69 16.71
CA ALA A 93 -19.04 -19.60 15.60
C ALA A 93 -20.45 -19.26 16.09
N LEU A 94 -20.88 -19.81 17.23
CA LEU A 94 -22.16 -19.49 17.85
C LEU A 94 -22.19 -18.05 18.38
N LEU A 95 -21.10 -17.59 19.00
CA LEU A 95 -20.98 -16.20 19.44
C LEU A 95 -20.94 -15.21 18.27
N ALA A 96 -20.27 -15.54 17.18
CA ALA A 96 -20.24 -14.72 15.98
C ALA A 96 -21.63 -14.62 15.33
N ALA A 97 -22.36 -15.73 15.23
CA ALA A 97 -23.73 -15.73 14.73
C ALA A 97 -24.65 -14.86 15.59
N ALA A 98 -24.53 -14.94 16.92
CA ALA A 98 -25.28 -14.11 17.85
C ALA A 98 -24.95 -12.61 17.69
N ALA A 99 -23.68 -12.25 17.52
CA ALA A 99 -23.26 -10.87 17.29
C ALA A 99 -23.80 -10.31 15.96
N VAL A 100 -23.77 -11.09 14.89
CA VAL A 100 -24.35 -10.70 13.59
C VAL A 100 -25.86 -10.52 13.70
N LEU A 101 -26.56 -11.40 14.41
CA LEU A 101 -28.00 -11.26 14.66
C LEU A 101 -28.31 -10.01 15.50
N ALA A 102 -27.53 -9.73 16.55
CA ALA A 102 -27.69 -8.53 17.37
C ALA A 102 -27.48 -7.25 16.55
N LEU A 103 -26.45 -7.21 15.69
CA LEU A 103 -26.19 -6.09 14.78
C LEU A 103 -27.30 -5.94 13.73
N ALA A 104 -27.79 -7.02 13.14
CA ALA A 104 -28.88 -6.99 12.17
C ALA A 104 -30.18 -6.48 12.80
N LEU A 105 -30.50 -6.92 14.01
CA LEU A 105 -31.67 -6.49 14.77
C LEU A 105 -31.56 -5.03 15.20
N SER A 106 -30.40 -4.59 15.71
CA SER A 106 -30.20 -3.20 16.11
C SER A 106 -30.29 -2.25 14.93
N THR A 107 -29.68 -2.64 13.80
CA THR A 107 -29.70 -1.86 12.56
C THR A 107 -31.12 -1.77 12.00
N GLY A 108 -31.85 -2.89 11.95
CA GLY A 108 -33.25 -2.91 11.51
C GLY A 108 -34.18 -2.04 12.36
N LEU A 109 -34.01 -2.04 13.69
CA LEU A 109 -34.80 -1.16 14.58
C LEU A 109 -34.51 0.32 14.37
N LEU A 110 -33.23 0.69 14.17
CA LEU A 110 -32.83 2.07 13.91
C LEU A 110 -33.39 2.58 12.58
N PHE A 111 -33.39 1.75 11.54
CA PHE A 111 -33.97 2.07 10.23
C PHE A 111 -35.51 2.11 10.21
N GLN A 112 -36.18 1.51 11.19
CA GLN A 112 -37.64 1.58 11.30
C GLN A 112 -38.11 2.75 12.17
N ALA A 113 -37.24 3.26 13.05
CA ALA A 113 -37.50 4.44 13.89
C ALA A 113 -37.14 5.77 13.21
N ALA A 114 -36.25 5.74 12.22
CA ALA A 114 -35.93 6.88 11.38
C ALA A 114 -36.50 6.64 9.98
N ASP A 115 -37.34 7.53 9.46
CA ASP A 115 -37.44 7.72 8.01
C ASP A 115 -36.08 8.33 7.58
N PRO A 116 -35.13 7.58 7.00
CA PRO A 116 -33.78 8.07 6.79
C PRO A 116 -33.64 8.83 5.46
N PHE A 117 -34.76 9.09 4.77
CA PHE A 117 -34.78 9.44 3.34
C PHE A 117 -35.57 10.70 3.03
N THR A 118 -35.50 11.70 3.91
CA THR A 118 -35.87 13.09 3.58
C THR A 118 -34.67 13.95 3.20
N GLY A 119 -33.44 13.44 3.30
CA GLY A 119 -32.24 14.01 2.68
C GLY A 119 -31.98 13.33 1.34
N GLY A 120 -32.54 13.88 0.26
CA GLY A 120 -32.46 13.32 -1.08
C GLY A 120 -31.04 13.28 -1.64
N TRP A 121 -30.76 12.27 -2.48
CA TRP A 121 -29.55 12.14 -3.29
C TRP A 121 -29.32 13.31 -4.27
N ASP A 122 -30.32 14.19 -4.39
CA ASP A 122 -30.31 15.37 -5.24
C ASP A 122 -29.28 16.43 -4.79
N ASP A 123 -28.92 16.47 -3.50
CA ASP A 123 -27.96 17.45 -2.96
C ASP A 123 -26.50 17.09 -3.33
N LEU A 124 -26.19 15.80 -3.39
CA LEU A 124 -24.87 15.30 -3.82
C LEU A 124 -24.67 15.36 -5.34
N ALA A 125 -25.77 15.37 -6.11
CA ALA A 125 -25.71 15.52 -7.57
C ALA A 125 -25.64 16.99 -8.02
N SER A 126 -26.02 17.93 -7.14
CA SER A 126 -26.06 19.37 -7.42
C SER A 126 -24.90 20.16 -6.81
N GLY A 127 -24.05 19.53 -6.00
CA GLY A 127 -22.84 20.13 -5.45
C GLY A 127 -21.72 20.21 -6.50
N ASP A 128 -21.08 21.38 -6.60
CA ASP A 128 -19.90 21.61 -7.44
C ASP A 128 -18.80 20.58 -7.09
N PRO A 129 -18.33 19.74 -8.03
CA PRO A 129 -17.30 18.74 -7.77
C PRO A 129 -15.95 19.32 -7.30
N PHE A 130 -15.79 20.65 -7.32
CA PHE A 130 -14.60 21.36 -6.85
C PHE A 130 -14.75 22.03 -5.48
N HIS A 131 -15.82 21.75 -4.72
CA HIS A 131 -15.87 22.17 -3.32
C HIS A 131 -14.96 21.28 -2.47
N GLU A 132 -13.67 21.63 -2.40
CA GLU A 132 -12.75 21.01 -1.45
C GLU A 132 -13.28 21.20 -0.02
N PRO A 133 -13.49 20.13 0.77
CA PRO A 133 -13.63 20.28 2.21
C PRO A 133 -12.32 20.87 2.72
N ALA A 134 -12.38 22.07 3.28
CA ALA A 134 -11.22 22.88 3.68
C ALA A 134 -10.43 22.34 4.90
N ASP A 135 -10.43 21.02 5.13
CA ASP A 135 -9.88 20.40 6.35
C ASP A 135 -8.88 19.25 6.10
N ASP A 136 -8.28 19.13 4.91
CA ASP A 136 -7.16 18.20 4.67
C ASP A 136 -5.80 18.89 4.91
N TRP A 137 -5.47 19.13 6.19
CA TRP A 137 -4.23 19.78 6.65
C TRP A 137 -2.99 18.87 6.62
N TYR A 138 -2.91 17.87 5.73
CA TYR A 138 -1.75 16.97 5.68
C TYR A 138 -1.37 16.52 4.27
N VAL A 139 -0.67 17.38 3.52
CA VAL A 139 0.00 16.99 2.28
C VAL A 139 1.47 17.45 2.31
N ALA A 140 2.38 16.47 2.23
CA ALA A 140 3.82 16.62 2.01
C ALA A 140 4.66 17.28 3.12
N GLY A 141 4.38 17.00 4.41
CA GLY A 141 5.39 17.11 5.48
C GLY A 141 5.90 18.53 5.79
N VAL A 142 5.22 19.56 5.30
CA VAL A 142 5.42 20.95 5.71
C VAL A 142 4.09 21.45 6.26
N PRO A 143 3.97 21.79 7.56
CA PRO A 143 2.75 22.38 8.07
C PRO A 143 2.54 23.73 7.40
N LEU A 144 1.47 23.84 6.60
CA LEU A 144 1.00 25.10 6.05
C LEU A 144 0.14 25.79 7.12
N LEU A 145 0.76 26.68 7.89
CA LEU A 145 0.07 27.44 8.94
C LEU A 145 -0.64 28.67 8.34
N ASP A 146 -1.55 28.47 7.40
CA ASP A 146 -2.39 29.58 6.92
C ASP A 146 -3.56 29.77 7.89
N GLY A 147 -3.70 30.96 8.45
CA GLY A 147 -4.72 31.31 9.46
C GLY A 147 -4.28 31.26 10.93
N VAL A 148 -3.02 30.93 11.24
CA VAL A 148 -2.48 31.13 12.60
C VAL A 148 -1.97 32.56 12.73
N SER A 149 -2.56 33.33 13.64
CA SER A 149 -2.12 34.70 13.90
C SER A 149 -0.73 34.73 14.53
N GLU A 150 0.05 35.78 14.25
CA GLU A 150 1.44 35.92 14.71
C GLU A 150 1.57 35.79 16.23
N GLU A 151 0.58 36.25 17.00
CA GLU A 151 0.55 36.10 18.45
C GLU A 151 0.46 34.64 18.92
N THR A 152 -0.24 33.79 18.17
CA THR A 152 -0.37 32.37 18.50
C THR A 152 0.91 31.61 18.14
N LEU A 153 1.57 32.00 17.05
CA LEU A 153 2.89 31.51 16.68
C LEU A 153 3.95 31.87 17.73
N LEU A 154 3.94 33.11 18.23
CA LEU A 154 4.84 33.57 19.28
C LEU A 154 4.59 32.85 20.61
N ALA A 155 3.33 32.63 20.98
CA ALA A 155 2.98 31.89 22.20
C ALA A 155 3.50 30.44 22.18
N LEU A 156 3.37 29.75 21.03
CA LEU A 156 3.91 28.41 20.84
C LEU A 156 5.43 28.38 20.91
N MET A 157 6.12 29.37 20.33
CA MET A 157 7.59 29.43 20.39
C MET A 157 8.12 29.63 21.82
N THR A 158 7.44 30.42 22.65
CA THR A 158 7.82 30.62 24.06
C THR A 158 7.57 29.41 24.96
N ASP A 159 6.71 28.46 24.55
CA ASP A 159 6.43 27.24 25.33
C ASP A 159 7.49 26.15 25.10
N PHE A 160 8.36 26.31 24.09
CA PHE A 160 9.45 25.39 23.74
C PHE A 160 10.85 25.85 24.20
N GLU A 161 10.97 26.95 24.94
CA GLU A 161 12.18 27.33 25.72
C GLU A 161 12.05 26.91 27.19
#